data_AF-A0A974X9X7-F1
#
_entry.id   AF-A0A974X9X7-F1
#
_cell.length_a   1.000
_cell.length_b   1.000
_cell.length_c   1.000
_cell.angle_alpha   90.00
_cell.angle_beta   90.00
_cell.angle_gamma   90.00
#
_symmetry.space_group_name_H-M   'P 1'
#
loop_
_entity.id
_entity.type
_entity.pdbx_description
1 polymer ?
#
loop_
_entity_poly.entity_id
_entity_poly.type
_entity_poly.pdbx_seq_one_letter_code
_entity_poly.pdbx_strand_id
1 'polypeptide(L)'
;MPITIAGLKSMGFEKFENEESISSCFYSINIIEIFGINLENIIPDTLKQIDTNSKKCIIWIEESKNELLKSLIAKNLIVNSDILDKDLIDENTNDNCYYMAVILNTEKDYICESGYKKTENNVILTHNCFEKAKQELKDLESMVIPKLITTLNIELAQYNDDITVRLMNNDILGKDSKGNIIFDVKLDMQCSLSVIKPLKLETLRYSINNSLNLYNDVDTKVISLLYSGLNEKDRFKKFINIFQALEMHINKVFKKIKKIDLDKKADGQFICSDIFKETAKKTFIDCVSSSKNLAHKFIWCSMLEWTNVNDNDVSVFMSIKKIRDDISHCNSVLDCDLPIQELINLIYKIIRK
;
A
#
# COMPACT_ATOMS: atom_id res chain seq x y z
N MET A 1 28.00 1.03 13.96
CA MET A 1 29.19 1.91 14.08
C MET A 1 29.43 2.54 12.72
N PRO A 2 29.73 3.85 12.62
CA PRO A 2 30.10 4.46 11.35
C PRO A 2 31.43 3.89 10.83
N ILE A 3 31.53 3.65 9.53
CA ILE A 3 32.76 3.16 8.88
C ILE A 3 33.85 4.24 9.00
N THR A 4 35.06 3.84 9.38
CA THR A 4 36.20 4.77 9.49
C THR A 4 36.76 5.13 8.10
N ILE A 5 37.45 6.27 8.00
CA ILE A 5 38.10 6.70 6.74
C ILE A 5 39.11 5.64 6.24
N ALA A 6 39.82 4.99 7.16
CA ALA A 6 40.73 3.89 6.82
C ALA A 6 39.96 2.68 6.26
N GLY A 7 38.78 2.36 6.80
CA GLY A 7 37.88 1.34 6.29
C GLY A 7 37.41 1.63 4.86
N LEU A 8 36.96 2.86 4.57
CA LEU A 8 36.53 3.25 3.22
C LEU A 8 37.66 3.11 2.19
N LYS A 9 38.87 3.58 2.51
CA LYS A 9 40.04 3.44 1.63
C LYS A 9 40.42 1.97 1.39
N SER A 10 40.34 1.12 2.41
CA SER A 10 40.63 -0.31 2.27
C SER A 10 39.63 -1.05 1.38
N MET A 11 38.41 -0.52 1.24
CA MET A 11 37.37 -1.03 0.36
C MET A 11 37.47 -0.48 -1.09
N GLY A 12 38.47 0.35 -1.37
CA GLY A 12 38.71 0.95 -2.69
C GLY A 12 37.96 2.26 -2.94
N PHE A 13 37.42 2.91 -1.90
CA PHE A 13 36.80 4.21 -2.05
C PHE A 13 37.82 5.35 -2.00
N GLU A 14 37.71 6.26 -2.96
CA GLU A 14 38.55 7.44 -3.10
C GLU A 14 37.72 8.70 -2.77
N LYS A 15 38.38 9.70 -2.20
CA LYS A 15 37.72 10.99 -1.93
C LYS A 15 37.55 11.72 -3.26
N PHE A 16 36.43 12.42 -3.45
CA PHE A 16 36.26 13.32 -4.59
C PHE A 16 37.44 14.29 -4.70
N GLU A 17 37.96 14.44 -5.91
CA GLU A 17 39.00 15.43 -6.21
C GLU A 17 38.39 16.86 -6.25
N ASN A 18 39.23 17.88 -6.12
CA ASN A 18 38.78 19.27 -6.22
C ASN A 18 38.16 19.49 -7.63
N GLU A 19 36.96 20.08 -7.67
CA GLU A 19 36.13 20.32 -8.88
C GLU A 19 35.36 19.11 -9.43
N GLU A 20 35.54 17.91 -8.88
CA GLU A 20 34.69 16.78 -9.28
C GLU A 20 33.29 16.89 -8.68
N SER A 21 32.28 16.76 -9.53
CA SER A 21 30.88 16.64 -9.12
C SER A 21 30.18 15.52 -9.89
N ILE A 22 29.25 14.86 -9.22
CA ILE A 22 28.36 13.88 -9.83
C ILE A 22 26.93 14.43 -9.74
N SER A 23 26.33 14.67 -10.90
CA SER A 23 24.91 14.97 -11.03
C SER A 23 24.16 13.69 -11.40
N SER A 24 23.13 13.35 -10.62
CA SER A 24 22.35 12.13 -10.82
C SER A 24 20.89 12.34 -10.47
N CYS A 25 20.01 11.70 -11.23
CA CYS A 25 18.60 11.53 -10.88
C CYS A 25 18.44 10.17 -10.19
N PHE A 26 17.62 10.11 -9.14
CA PHE A 26 17.44 8.90 -8.36
C PHE A 26 16.06 8.32 -8.57
N TYR A 27 15.97 7.01 -8.53
CA TYR A 27 14.74 6.26 -8.59
C TYR A 27 14.75 5.16 -7.55
N SER A 28 13.58 4.82 -7.04
CA SER A 28 13.39 3.64 -6.23
C SER A 28 12.48 2.65 -6.95
N ILE A 29 12.84 1.38 -6.82
CA ILE A 29 12.12 0.26 -7.41
C ILE A 29 11.58 -0.56 -6.26
N ASN A 30 10.26 -0.60 -6.17
CA ASN A 30 9.54 -1.34 -5.14
C ASN A 30 8.94 -2.58 -5.81
N ILE A 31 9.45 -3.76 -5.43
CA ILE A 31 8.93 -5.03 -5.93
C ILE A 31 7.81 -5.45 -5.01
N ILE A 32 6.61 -5.54 -5.58
CA ILE A 32 5.38 -5.95 -4.94
C ILE A 32 5.03 -7.34 -5.47
N GLU A 33 4.61 -8.21 -4.57
CA GLU A 33 4.15 -9.55 -4.90
C GLU A 33 2.64 -9.63 -4.73
N ILE A 34 1.98 -10.27 -5.69
CA ILE A 34 0.55 -10.53 -5.73
C ILE A 34 0.37 -12.04 -5.67
N PHE A 35 0.02 -12.53 -4.48
CA PHE A 35 -0.21 -13.94 -4.21
C PHE A 35 -1.68 -14.33 -4.45
N GLY A 36 -1.92 -15.60 -4.77
CA GLY A 36 -3.26 -16.20 -4.79
C GLY A 36 -4.01 -16.06 -6.13
N ILE A 37 -3.33 -15.61 -7.19
CA ILE A 37 -3.89 -15.50 -8.54
C ILE A 37 -3.10 -16.36 -9.54
N ASN A 38 -3.78 -16.85 -10.57
CA ASN A 38 -3.19 -17.42 -11.79
C ASN A 38 -3.86 -16.73 -13.00
N LEU A 39 -3.09 -16.01 -13.82
CA LEU A 39 -3.63 -15.25 -14.94
C LEU A 39 -3.77 -16.11 -16.19
N GLU A 40 -5.01 -16.22 -16.69
CA GLU A 40 -5.27 -16.90 -17.97
C GLU A 40 -4.82 -16.02 -19.15
N ASN A 41 -3.82 -16.50 -19.90
CA ASN A 41 -3.26 -15.91 -21.13
C ASN A 41 -2.68 -14.50 -20.96
N ILE A 42 -1.36 -14.42 -20.77
CA ILE A 42 -0.67 -13.14 -20.72
C ILE A 42 -0.07 -12.81 -22.09
N ILE A 43 -0.43 -11.62 -22.55
CA ILE A 43 0.44 -10.87 -23.45
C ILE A 43 1.23 -9.94 -22.51
N PRO A 44 2.57 -10.06 -22.45
CA PRO A 44 3.41 -9.11 -21.72
C PRO A 44 3.18 -7.77 -22.39
N ASP A 45 2.34 -6.94 -21.79
CA ASP A 45 2.06 -5.64 -22.33
C ASP A 45 1.92 -4.60 -21.23
N THR A 46 2.47 -3.44 -21.56
CA THR A 46 3.48 -2.79 -20.75
C THR A 46 2.97 -1.46 -20.25
N LEU A 47 3.48 -1.01 -19.11
CA LEU A 47 3.55 0.40 -18.73
C LEU A 47 2.20 1.14 -18.69
N LYS A 48 1.56 1.09 -17.51
CA LYS A 48 0.74 2.25 -17.11
C LYS A 48 1.64 3.20 -16.34
N GLN A 49 2.02 4.28 -17.02
CA GLN A 49 2.45 5.48 -16.32
C GLN A 49 1.22 6.04 -15.62
N ILE A 50 1.26 6.03 -14.30
CA ILE A 50 0.16 6.53 -13.49
C ILE A 50 0.61 7.87 -12.94
N ASP A 51 -0.14 8.90 -13.31
CA ASP A 51 -0.03 10.21 -12.69
C ASP A 51 -0.86 10.18 -11.39
N THR A 52 -0.21 9.85 -10.27
CA THR A 52 -0.84 10.03 -8.96
C THR A 52 -0.49 11.42 -8.44
N ASN A 53 -1.47 12.34 -8.37
CA ASN A 53 -1.31 13.66 -7.76
C ASN A 53 0.02 14.35 -8.11
N SER A 54 0.23 14.63 -9.40
CA SER A 54 1.43 15.31 -9.95
C SER A 54 2.76 14.56 -9.90
N LYS A 55 2.77 13.26 -9.54
CA LYS A 55 3.99 12.43 -9.54
C LYS A 55 3.85 11.21 -10.43
N LYS A 56 4.80 11.07 -11.35
CA LYS A 56 4.87 10.00 -12.34
C LYS A 56 5.39 8.75 -11.65
N CYS A 57 4.52 7.75 -11.48
CA CYS A 57 4.96 6.40 -11.13
C CYS A 57 4.81 5.48 -12.34
N ILE A 58 5.74 4.55 -12.48
CA ILE A 58 5.69 3.52 -13.52
C ILE A 58 5.37 2.21 -12.85
N ILE A 59 4.30 1.55 -13.30
CA ILE A 59 3.95 0.20 -12.86
C ILE A 59 4.24 -0.79 -13.97
N TRP A 60 4.93 -1.86 -13.60
CA TRP A 60 5.26 -3.00 -14.45
C TRP A 60 4.81 -4.29 -13.78
N ILE A 61 4.31 -5.28 -14.52
CA ILE A 61 3.84 -6.56 -13.97
C ILE A 61 4.36 -7.70 -14.82
N GLU A 62 4.83 -8.78 -14.20
CA GLU A 62 5.26 -10.03 -14.86
C GLU A 62 4.81 -11.27 -14.07
N GLU A 63 4.86 -12.43 -14.72
CA GLU A 63 4.48 -13.75 -14.15
C GLU A 63 5.49 -14.28 -13.14
N SER A 64 6.74 -13.84 -13.24
CA SER A 64 7.80 -14.26 -12.33
C SER A 64 8.71 -13.10 -11.96
N LYS A 65 9.34 -13.21 -10.78
CA LYS A 65 10.34 -12.26 -10.33
C LYS A 65 11.49 -12.16 -11.33
N ASN A 66 11.88 -13.30 -11.92
CA ASN A 66 12.94 -13.39 -12.90
C ASN A 66 12.62 -12.65 -14.19
N GLU A 67 11.40 -12.78 -14.71
CA GLU A 67 10.96 -12.02 -15.87
C GLU A 67 10.87 -10.53 -15.58
N LEU A 68 10.37 -10.14 -14.39
CA LEU A 68 10.36 -8.75 -13.96
C LEU A 68 11.75 -8.14 -13.96
N LEU A 69 12.72 -8.83 -13.35
CA LEU A 69 14.10 -8.38 -13.31
C LEU A 69 14.72 -8.32 -14.73
N LYS A 70 14.51 -9.34 -15.57
CA LYS A 70 14.99 -9.33 -16.97
C LYS A 70 14.41 -8.15 -17.77
N SER A 71 13.11 -7.88 -17.64
CA SER A 71 12.44 -6.74 -18.26
C SER A 71 13.01 -5.40 -17.76
N LEU A 72 13.26 -5.26 -16.45
CA LEU A 72 13.87 -4.07 -15.88
C LEU A 72 15.33 -3.88 -16.36
N ILE A 73 16.13 -4.94 -16.46
CA ILE A 73 17.50 -4.91 -17.00
C ILE A 73 17.46 -4.49 -18.47
N ALA A 74 16.59 -5.10 -19.28
CA ALA A 74 16.48 -4.80 -20.72
C ALA A 74 16.09 -3.34 -21.00
N LYS A 75 15.36 -2.70 -20.08
CA LYS A 75 15.01 -1.27 -20.13
C LYS A 75 16.09 -0.35 -19.55
N ASN A 76 17.26 -0.90 -19.19
CA ASN A 76 18.33 -0.21 -18.47
C ASN A 76 17.84 0.44 -17.16
N LEU A 77 16.79 -0.08 -16.52
CA LEU A 77 16.27 0.46 -15.26
C LEU A 77 17.04 -0.09 -14.05
N ILE A 78 17.67 -1.26 -14.18
CA ILE A 78 18.60 -1.83 -13.20
C ILE A 78 19.85 -2.33 -13.93
N VAL A 79 21.01 -2.36 -13.26
CA VAL A 79 22.21 -3.02 -13.81
C VAL A 79 22.10 -4.51 -13.55
N ASN A 80 22.58 -5.30 -14.50
CA ASN A 80 22.95 -6.69 -14.27
C ASN A 80 24.19 -6.71 -13.36
N SER A 81 24.00 -6.50 -12.06
CA SER A 81 25.06 -6.68 -11.08
C SER A 81 25.10 -8.14 -10.67
N ASP A 82 26.30 -8.71 -10.49
CA ASP A 82 26.50 -9.97 -9.77
C ASP A 82 25.97 -9.92 -8.31
N ILE A 83 25.44 -8.75 -7.89
CA ILE A 83 24.85 -8.40 -6.59
C ILE A 83 23.32 -8.65 -6.59
N LEU A 84 22.67 -8.76 -7.75
CA LEU A 84 21.41 -9.51 -7.85
C LEU A 84 21.80 -10.98 -7.73
N ASP A 85 21.85 -11.45 -6.48
CA ASP A 85 22.34 -12.76 -6.06
C ASP A 85 22.08 -13.86 -7.10
N LYS A 86 23.06 -14.75 -7.26
CA LYS A 86 22.90 -16.03 -7.96
C LYS A 86 21.74 -16.88 -7.38
N ASP A 87 21.25 -16.52 -6.19
CA ASP A 87 20.10 -17.13 -5.51
C ASP A 87 18.75 -16.54 -5.96
N LEU A 88 18.71 -15.45 -6.74
CA LEU A 88 17.47 -14.87 -7.27
C LEU A 88 16.99 -15.54 -8.55
N ILE A 89 17.91 -16.13 -9.33
CA ILE A 89 17.59 -16.93 -10.51
C ILE A 89 17.51 -18.39 -10.08
N ASP A 90 16.60 -18.70 -9.17
CA ASP A 90 16.21 -20.09 -8.97
C ASP A 90 15.26 -20.46 -10.12
N GLU A 91 15.72 -21.27 -11.07
CA GLU A 91 14.91 -21.75 -12.20
C GLU A 91 13.77 -22.69 -11.74
N ASN A 92 13.73 -23.03 -10.44
CA ASN A 92 12.78 -23.99 -9.87
C ASN A 92 11.71 -23.40 -8.96
N THR A 93 11.67 -22.07 -8.71
CA THR A 93 10.54 -21.52 -7.97
C THR A 93 9.35 -21.38 -8.91
N ASN A 94 8.52 -22.42 -8.90
CA ASN A 94 7.18 -22.44 -9.47
C ASN A 94 6.27 -21.52 -8.61
N ASP A 95 6.66 -20.25 -8.52
CA ASP A 95 6.00 -19.24 -7.71
C ASP A 95 4.72 -18.86 -8.44
N ASN A 96 3.60 -19.38 -7.94
CA ASN A 96 2.26 -19.04 -8.40
C ASN A 96 1.87 -17.64 -7.88
N CYS A 97 2.70 -16.67 -8.24
CA CYS A 97 2.76 -15.32 -7.71
C CYS A 97 3.03 -14.38 -8.87
N TYR A 98 2.37 -13.23 -8.89
CA TYR A 98 2.68 -12.19 -9.87
C TYR A 98 3.50 -11.10 -9.23
N TYR A 99 4.45 -10.57 -9.98
CA TYR A 99 5.36 -9.55 -9.47
C TYR A 99 5.10 -8.24 -10.18
N MET A 100 4.96 -7.18 -9.38
CA MET A 100 4.74 -5.83 -9.82
C MET A 100 5.92 -4.94 -9.39
N ALA A 101 6.60 -4.28 -10.33
CA ALA A 101 7.54 -3.22 -10.00
C ALA A 101 6.83 -1.87 -10.00
N VAL A 102 7.02 -1.10 -8.94
CA VAL A 102 6.60 0.30 -8.85
C VAL A 102 7.85 1.17 -8.78
N ILE A 103 8.05 1.96 -9.83
CA ILE A 103 9.22 2.81 -9.98
C ILE A 103 8.81 4.26 -9.68
N LEU A 104 9.51 4.85 -8.71
CA LEU A 104 9.37 6.24 -8.29
C LEU A 104 10.67 6.97 -8.62
N ASN A 105 10.59 8.21 -9.10
CA ASN A 105 11.78 8.99 -9.45
C ASN A 105 11.77 10.37 -8.78
N THR A 106 12.96 10.90 -8.51
CA THR A 106 13.12 12.30 -8.11
C THR A 106 12.77 13.22 -9.28
N GLU A 107 12.25 14.41 -8.97
CA GLU A 107 11.83 15.37 -9.99
C GLU A 107 13.00 16.19 -10.58
N LYS A 108 14.14 16.21 -9.87
CA LYS A 108 15.31 17.00 -10.21
C LYS A 108 16.59 16.18 -10.06
N ASP A 109 17.64 16.67 -10.69
CA ASP A 109 18.98 16.16 -10.49
C ASP A 109 19.54 16.59 -9.14
N TYR A 110 20.29 15.67 -8.54
CA TYR A 110 21.03 15.90 -7.31
C TYR A 110 22.52 15.90 -7.60
N ILE A 111 23.21 16.94 -7.14
CA ILE A 111 24.65 17.11 -7.32
C ILE A 111 25.35 16.77 -6.01
N CYS A 112 26.36 15.90 -6.10
CA CYS A 112 27.30 15.63 -5.03
C CYS A 112 28.69 16.14 -5.42
N GLU A 113 29.25 17.04 -4.61
CA GLU A 113 30.57 17.66 -4.80
C GLU A 113 31.58 17.22 -3.73
N SER A 114 31.18 16.36 -2.79
CA SER A 114 32.04 15.92 -1.69
C SER A 114 31.63 14.55 -1.15
N GLY A 115 32.61 13.77 -0.68
CA GLY A 115 32.37 12.44 -0.12
C GLY A 115 33.40 11.44 -0.63
N TYR A 116 32.98 10.18 -0.77
CA TYR A 116 33.81 9.11 -1.28
C TYR A 116 33.09 8.35 -2.41
N LYS A 117 33.83 8.01 -3.46
CA LYS A 117 33.35 7.27 -4.61
C LYS A 117 34.26 6.09 -4.93
N LYS A 118 33.70 5.07 -5.57
CA LYS A 118 34.42 3.94 -6.13
C LYS A 118 33.78 3.61 -7.48
N THR A 119 34.60 3.43 -8.51
CA THR A 119 34.11 3.11 -9.86
C THR A 119 34.51 1.70 -10.22
N GLU A 120 33.54 0.83 -10.49
CA GLU A 120 33.75 -0.56 -10.89
C GLU A 120 32.79 -0.90 -12.03
N ASN A 121 33.27 -1.43 -13.15
CA ASN A 121 32.43 -1.96 -14.24
C ASN A 121 31.28 -1.03 -14.71
N ASN A 122 31.56 0.27 -14.93
CA ASN A 122 30.56 1.30 -15.25
C ASN A 122 29.48 1.57 -14.17
N VAL A 123 29.73 1.12 -12.94
CA VAL A 123 28.93 1.44 -11.75
C VAL A 123 29.72 2.40 -10.88
N ILE A 124 29.06 3.46 -10.40
CA ILE A 124 29.66 4.40 -9.44
C ILE A 124 29.03 4.13 -8.08
N LEU A 125 29.80 3.56 -7.16
CA LEU A 125 29.42 3.40 -5.76
C LEU A 125 29.77 4.69 -5.01
N THR A 126 28.82 5.24 -4.26
CA THR A 126 29.06 6.45 -3.44
C THR A 126 28.65 6.21 -2.00
N HIS A 127 29.36 6.80 -1.04
CA HIS A 127 29.06 6.62 0.38
C HIS A 127 28.54 7.92 1.01
N ASN A 128 27.25 7.94 1.39
CA ASN A 128 26.54 9.07 2.00
C ASN A 128 26.52 10.38 1.17
N CYS A 129 26.65 10.27 -0.15
CA CYS A 129 26.73 11.42 -1.05
C CYS A 129 25.38 12.09 -1.38
N PHE A 130 24.27 11.33 -1.26
CA PHE A 130 22.95 11.74 -1.78
C PHE A 130 21.83 11.61 -0.74
N GLU A 131 22.08 11.98 0.52
CA GLU A 131 21.09 11.87 1.61
C GLU A 131 19.78 12.59 1.31
N LYS A 132 19.83 13.77 0.67
CA LYS A 132 18.63 14.52 0.28
C LYS A 132 17.78 13.78 -0.76
N ALA A 133 18.41 13.16 -1.76
CA ALA A 133 17.71 12.36 -2.76
C ALA A 133 17.08 11.11 -2.14
N LYS A 134 17.81 10.42 -1.25
CA LYS A 134 17.30 9.27 -0.50
C LYS A 134 16.11 9.65 0.39
N GLN A 135 16.18 10.81 1.05
CA GLN A 135 15.07 11.30 1.87
C GLN A 135 13.84 11.64 1.01
N GLU A 136 14.02 12.31 -0.15
CA GLU A 136 12.92 12.57 -1.08
C GLU A 136 12.27 11.27 -1.56
N LEU A 137 13.06 10.27 -1.97
CA LEU A 137 12.54 8.97 -2.38
C LEU A 137 11.82 8.25 -1.24
N LYS A 138 12.35 8.30 -0.02
CA LYS A 138 11.69 7.71 1.15
C LYS A 138 10.36 8.39 1.47
N ASP A 139 10.30 9.71 1.34
CA ASP A 139 9.06 10.47 1.53
C ASP A 139 8.04 10.10 0.44
N LEU A 140 8.49 9.95 -0.80
CA LEU A 140 7.68 9.46 -1.93
C LEU A 140 7.14 8.05 -1.68
N GLU A 141 8.01 7.11 -1.30
CA GLU A 141 7.64 5.73 -0.98
C GLU A 141 6.60 5.67 0.13
N SER A 142 6.82 6.44 1.21
CA SER A 142 5.91 6.48 2.35
C SER A 142 4.51 7.00 2.00
N MET A 143 4.42 7.80 0.94
CA MET A 143 3.16 8.36 0.44
C MET A 143 2.47 7.43 -0.55
N VAL A 144 3.22 6.83 -1.48
CA VAL A 144 2.67 6.07 -2.62
C VAL A 144 2.45 4.61 -2.28
N ILE A 145 3.47 3.93 -1.74
CA ILE A 145 3.49 2.46 -1.61
C ILE A 145 2.40 1.95 -0.66
N PRO A 146 2.22 2.49 0.56
CA PRO A 146 1.17 2.02 1.45
C PRO A 146 -0.23 2.13 0.84
N LYS A 147 -0.48 3.22 0.10
CA LYS A 147 -1.78 3.50 -0.49
C LYS A 147 -2.06 2.61 -1.68
N LEU A 148 -1.08 2.45 -2.58
CA LEU A 148 -1.20 1.57 -3.73
C LEU A 148 -1.42 0.11 -3.31
N ILE A 149 -0.61 -0.43 -2.39
CA ILE A 149 -0.76 -1.81 -1.91
C ILE A 149 -2.12 -2.00 -1.25
N THR A 150 -2.55 -1.06 -0.41
CA THR A 150 -3.81 -1.18 0.32
C THR A 150 -5.02 -1.12 -0.63
N THR A 151 -5.02 -0.20 -1.60
CA THR A 151 -6.14 -0.10 -2.55
C THR A 151 -6.17 -1.30 -3.49
N LEU A 152 -5.02 -1.85 -3.89
CA LEU A 152 -4.96 -3.10 -4.64
C LEU A 152 -5.51 -4.29 -3.85
N ASN A 153 -5.15 -4.42 -2.57
CA ASN A 153 -5.73 -5.48 -1.72
C ASN A 153 -7.26 -5.34 -1.62
N ILE A 154 -7.78 -4.12 -1.41
CA ILE A 154 -9.23 -3.86 -1.33
C ILE A 154 -9.93 -4.27 -2.64
N GLU A 155 -9.37 -3.87 -3.78
CA GLU A 155 -9.96 -4.18 -5.08
C GLU A 155 -9.84 -5.66 -5.44
N LEU A 156 -8.76 -6.35 -5.09
CA LEU A 156 -8.59 -7.76 -5.44
C LEU A 156 -9.39 -8.70 -4.53
N ALA A 157 -9.59 -8.34 -3.26
CA ALA A 157 -10.39 -9.12 -2.31
C ALA A 157 -11.82 -9.37 -2.80
N GLN A 158 -12.38 -8.51 -3.67
CA GLN A 158 -13.72 -8.73 -4.22
C GLN A 158 -13.86 -9.98 -5.08
N TYR A 159 -12.75 -10.46 -5.64
CA TYR A 159 -12.73 -11.66 -6.48
C TYR A 159 -12.33 -12.88 -5.68
N ASN A 160 -11.41 -12.71 -4.72
CA ASN A 160 -10.95 -13.78 -3.86
C ASN A 160 -10.24 -13.20 -2.62
N ASP A 161 -10.78 -13.48 -1.43
CA ASP A 161 -10.23 -13.06 -0.14
C ASP A 161 -8.82 -13.64 0.13
N ASP A 162 -8.43 -14.71 -0.58
CA ASP A 162 -7.10 -15.32 -0.49
C ASP A 162 -6.03 -14.52 -1.26
N ILE A 163 -6.42 -13.55 -2.09
CA ILE A 163 -5.47 -12.72 -2.83
C ILE A 163 -4.83 -11.73 -1.87
N THR A 164 -3.50 -11.71 -1.83
CA THR A 164 -2.75 -10.77 -1.00
C THR A 164 -1.68 -10.06 -1.80
N VAL A 165 -1.60 -8.74 -1.61
CA VAL A 165 -0.59 -7.87 -2.23
C VAL A 165 0.35 -7.37 -1.16
N ARG A 166 1.65 -7.60 -1.31
CA ARG A 166 2.66 -7.27 -0.29
C ARG A 166 3.93 -6.71 -0.91
N LEU A 167 4.62 -5.83 -0.18
CA LEU A 167 5.94 -5.35 -0.57
C LEU A 167 6.97 -6.44 -0.24
N MET A 168 7.77 -6.84 -1.23
CA MET A 168 8.86 -7.80 -1.06
C MET A 168 10.16 -7.09 -0.74
N ASN A 169 10.64 -6.30 -1.69
CA ASN A 169 11.92 -5.59 -1.61
C ASN A 169 11.76 -4.15 -2.08
N ASN A 170 12.63 -3.28 -1.57
CA ASN A 170 12.83 -1.93 -2.09
C ASN A 170 14.33 -1.71 -2.39
N ASP A 171 14.64 -1.32 -3.61
CA ASP A 171 16.00 -0.93 -4.01
C ASP A 171 16.02 0.54 -4.43
N ILE A 172 16.99 1.30 -3.93
CA ILE A 172 17.22 2.70 -4.31
C ILE A 172 18.44 2.78 -5.22
N LEU A 173 18.25 3.39 -6.38
CA LEU A 173 19.24 3.45 -7.45
C LEU A 173 19.35 4.88 -7.98
N GLY A 174 20.56 5.31 -8.35
CA GLY A 174 20.81 6.56 -9.07
C GLY A 174 21.22 6.31 -10.52
N LYS A 175 21.06 7.31 -11.39
CA LYS A 175 21.68 7.36 -12.72
C LYS A 175 22.39 8.70 -12.91
N ASP A 176 23.68 8.65 -13.22
CA ASP A 176 24.44 9.85 -13.56
C ASP A 176 24.15 10.37 -14.98
N SER A 177 24.70 11.54 -15.33
CA SER A 177 24.55 12.18 -16.64
C SER A 177 25.14 11.39 -17.82
N LYS A 178 25.94 10.35 -17.56
CA LYS A 178 26.52 9.45 -18.56
C LYS A 178 25.78 8.12 -18.66
N GLY A 179 24.74 7.92 -17.84
CA GLY A 179 23.93 6.69 -17.80
C GLY A 179 24.45 5.61 -16.85
N ASN A 180 25.48 5.88 -16.04
CA ASN A 180 26.02 4.95 -15.05
C ASN A 180 25.06 4.85 -13.85
N ILE A 181 24.89 3.65 -13.30
CA ILE A 181 23.99 3.41 -12.17
C ILE A 181 24.75 3.52 -10.84
N ILE A 182 24.08 4.05 -9.81
CA ILE A 182 24.58 4.22 -8.44
C ILE A 182 23.77 3.34 -7.49
N PHE A 183 24.41 2.46 -6.70
CA PHE A 183 23.74 1.55 -5.75
C PHE A 183 23.97 1.95 -4.28
N ASP A 184 22.95 1.71 -3.44
CA ASP A 184 23.02 1.77 -1.97
C ASP A 184 22.09 0.67 -1.37
N VAL A 185 22.64 -0.40 -0.80
CA VAL A 185 21.94 -1.70 -0.65
C VAL A 185 21.57 -2.05 0.81
N LYS A 186 20.40 -2.67 1.02
CA LYS A 186 20.00 -3.45 2.23
C LYS A 186 19.04 -4.61 1.83
N LEU A 187 19.19 -5.81 2.41
CA LEU A 187 18.40 -7.03 2.11
C LEU A 187 17.61 -7.57 3.32
N ASP A 188 16.43 -8.16 3.09
CA ASP A 188 15.58 -8.90 4.06
C ASP A 188 14.79 -10.06 3.36
N MET A 189 14.46 -11.18 4.04
CA MET A 189 13.78 -12.39 3.47
C MET A 189 12.56 -12.86 4.32
N GLN A 190 11.46 -13.32 3.68
CA GLN A 190 10.29 -13.95 4.33
C GLN A 190 9.64 -15.06 3.47
N CYS A 191 8.90 -16.00 4.09
CA CYS A 191 8.20 -17.13 3.44
C CYS A 191 6.71 -17.18 3.86
N SER A 192 5.80 -17.56 2.95
CA SER A 192 4.37 -17.75 3.24
C SER A 192 3.70 -18.82 2.36
N LEU A 193 2.53 -19.35 2.79
CA LEU A 193 1.76 -20.41 2.11
C LEU A 193 0.37 -19.86 1.69
N SER A 194 -0.15 -20.20 0.50
CA SER A 194 -1.43 -19.68 -0.01
C SER A 194 -2.19 -20.64 -0.94
N VAL A 195 -3.47 -20.34 -1.24
CA VAL A 195 -4.35 -21.09 -2.16
C VAL A 195 -4.53 -20.27 -3.44
N ILE A 196 -4.28 -20.89 -4.60
CA ILE A 196 -4.25 -20.20 -5.90
C ILE A 196 -5.58 -20.37 -6.62
N LYS A 197 -6.12 -19.28 -7.19
CA LYS A 197 -7.31 -19.32 -8.04
C LYS A 197 -7.09 -18.60 -9.37
N PRO A 198 -7.73 -19.04 -10.47
CA PRO A 198 -7.61 -18.36 -11.75
C PRO A 198 -8.27 -16.99 -11.72
N LEU A 199 -7.61 -15.98 -12.29
CA LEU A 199 -8.09 -14.61 -12.45
C LEU A 199 -7.85 -14.18 -13.90
N LYS A 200 -8.79 -13.47 -14.54
CA LYS A 200 -8.58 -12.99 -15.91
C LYS A 200 -7.69 -11.74 -15.91
N LEU A 201 -6.82 -11.61 -16.91
CA LEU A 201 -5.94 -10.44 -17.07
C LEU A 201 -6.72 -9.11 -17.10
N GLU A 202 -7.86 -9.09 -17.80
CA GLU A 202 -8.73 -7.91 -17.86
C GLU A 202 -9.29 -7.53 -16.48
N THR A 203 -9.54 -8.51 -15.61
CA THR A 203 -9.98 -8.29 -14.23
C THR A 203 -8.86 -7.67 -13.39
N LEU A 204 -7.61 -8.12 -13.54
CA LEU A 204 -6.46 -7.50 -12.88
C LEU A 204 -6.27 -6.05 -13.36
N ARG A 205 -6.33 -5.82 -14.68
CA ARG A 205 -6.23 -4.48 -15.28
C ARG A 205 -7.32 -3.54 -14.77
N TYR A 206 -8.55 -4.03 -14.69
CA TYR A 206 -9.68 -3.29 -14.14
C TYR A 206 -9.45 -2.96 -12.67
N SER A 207 -9.01 -3.93 -11.86
CA SER A 207 -8.70 -3.76 -10.44
C SER A 207 -7.60 -2.74 -10.21
N ILE A 208 -6.54 -2.74 -11.02
CA ILE A 208 -5.49 -1.72 -10.96
C ILE A 208 -6.08 -0.34 -11.22
N ASN A 209 -6.88 -0.15 -12.27
CA ASN A 209 -7.45 1.16 -12.56
C ASN A 209 -8.41 1.65 -11.46
N ASN A 210 -9.26 0.75 -10.95
CA ASN A 210 -10.16 1.08 -9.84
C ASN A 210 -9.38 1.42 -8.57
N SER A 211 -8.29 0.68 -8.30
CA SER A 211 -7.43 0.94 -7.14
C SER A 211 -6.82 2.33 -7.19
N LEU A 212 -6.61 2.89 -8.38
CA LEU A 212 -6.10 4.26 -8.59
C LEU A 212 -7.19 5.32 -8.43
N ASN A 213 -8.42 5.02 -8.82
CA ASN A 213 -9.55 5.88 -8.51
C ASN A 213 -9.74 5.95 -6.98
N LEU A 214 -9.76 4.79 -6.33
CA LEU A 214 -9.82 4.66 -4.87
C LEU A 214 -8.61 5.33 -4.18
N TYR A 215 -7.42 5.23 -4.80
CA TYR A 215 -6.21 5.90 -4.33
C TYR A 215 -6.40 7.40 -4.17
N ASN A 216 -7.19 8.08 -5.00
CA ASN A 216 -7.39 9.53 -4.82
C ASN A 216 -8.42 9.86 -3.72
N ASP A 217 -9.39 8.98 -3.50
CA ASP A 217 -10.55 9.27 -2.64
C ASP A 217 -10.36 8.86 -1.17
N VAL A 218 -9.51 7.86 -0.89
CA VAL A 218 -9.36 7.33 0.47
C VAL A 218 -8.44 8.19 1.34
N ASP A 219 -8.78 8.26 2.62
CA ASP A 219 -8.02 8.96 3.66
C ASP A 219 -6.64 8.34 3.90
N THR A 220 -5.59 9.15 3.83
CA THR A 220 -4.20 8.70 4.02
C THR A 220 -3.97 8.09 5.40
N LYS A 221 -4.61 8.58 6.47
CA LYS A 221 -4.40 8.04 7.82
C LYS A 221 -5.07 6.67 7.99
N VAL A 222 -6.28 6.51 7.45
CA VAL A 222 -6.98 5.21 7.44
C VAL A 222 -6.13 4.18 6.68
N ILE A 223 -5.62 4.56 5.51
CA ILE A 223 -4.75 3.71 4.70
C ILE A 223 -3.45 3.34 5.41
N SER A 224 -2.78 4.31 6.05
CA SER A 224 -1.53 4.06 6.75
C SER A 224 -1.70 3.04 7.89
N LEU A 225 -2.78 3.16 8.67
CA LEU A 225 -3.11 2.19 9.72
C LEU A 225 -3.48 0.81 9.15
N LEU A 226 -4.27 0.79 8.08
CA LEU A 226 -4.65 -0.45 7.40
C LEU A 226 -3.42 -1.16 6.83
N TYR A 227 -2.55 -0.45 6.12
CA TYR A 227 -1.29 -0.97 5.61
C TYR A 227 -0.39 -1.52 6.72
N SER A 228 -0.25 -0.78 7.83
CA SER A 228 0.50 -1.23 9.01
C SER A 228 -0.07 -2.53 9.58
N GLY A 229 -1.39 -2.61 9.70
CA GLY A 229 -2.08 -3.82 10.16
C GLY A 229 -1.89 -5.02 9.23
N LEU A 230 -2.00 -4.84 7.92
CA LEU A 230 -1.87 -5.92 6.94
C LEU A 230 -0.46 -6.54 6.92
N ASN A 231 0.58 -5.72 7.15
CA ASN A 231 1.97 -6.16 7.16
C ASN A 231 2.50 -6.57 8.55
N GLU A 232 1.68 -6.46 9.60
CA GLU A 232 2.07 -6.86 10.95
C GLU A 232 2.06 -8.39 11.10
N LYS A 233 3.03 -8.94 11.83
CA LYS A 233 3.12 -10.39 12.12
C LYS A 233 2.37 -10.75 13.40
N ASP A 234 2.43 -9.87 14.38
CA ASP A 234 1.74 -10.04 15.66
C ASP A 234 0.22 -9.87 15.48
N ARG A 235 -0.55 -10.92 15.82
CA ARG A 235 -2.01 -10.96 15.62
C ARG A 235 -2.73 -9.86 16.38
N PHE A 236 -2.31 -9.60 17.61
CA PHE A 236 -2.90 -8.56 18.45
C PHE A 236 -2.66 -7.16 17.86
N LYS A 237 -1.42 -6.81 17.52
CA LYS A 237 -1.10 -5.52 16.87
C LYS A 237 -1.81 -5.37 15.53
N LYS A 238 -1.88 -6.45 14.73
CA LYS A 238 -2.66 -6.49 13.48
C LYS A 238 -4.11 -6.13 13.73
N PHE A 239 -4.76 -6.80 14.68
CA PHE A 239 -6.14 -6.52 15.06
C PHE A 239 -6.34 -5.06 15.48
N ILE A 240 -5.49 -4.54 16.36
CA ILE A 240 -5.58 -3.15 16.85
C ILE A 240 -5.41 -2.13 15.73
N ASN A 241 -4.40 -2.29 14.86
CA ASN A 241 -4.15 -1.36 13.76
C ASN A 241 -5.32 -1.34 12.76
N ILE A 242 -5.86 -2.51 12.40
CA ILE A 242 -7.00 -2.58 11.46
C ILE A 242 -8.28 -2.04 12.11
N PHE A 243 -8.52 -2.32 13.38
CA PHE A 243 -9.68 -1.78 14.09
C PHE A 243 -9.61 -0.25 14.19
N GLN A 244 -8.43 0.31 14.46
CA GLN A 244 -8.24 1.77 14.46
C GLN A 244 -8.51 2.37 13.09
N ALA A 245 -8.07 1.73 12.00
CA ALA A 245 -8.39 2.16 10.65
C ALA A 245 -9.92 2.18 10.41
N LEU A 246 -10.62 1.11 10.83
CA LEU A 246 -12.07 0.99 10.76
C LEU A 246 -12.78 2.10 11.56
N GLU A 247 -12.38 2.30 12.81
CA GLU A 247 -12.94 3.34 13.69
C GLU A 247 -12.76 4.74 13.09
N MET A 248 -11.56 5.03 12.56
CA MET A 248 -11.29 6.30 11.89
C MET A 248 -12.16 6.48 10.64
N HIS A 249 -12.33 5.44 9.83
CA HIS A 249 -13.17 5.48 8.64
C HIS A 249 -14.64 5.74 9.00
N ILE A 250 -15.21 5.00 9.96
CA ILE A 250 -16.58 5.19 10.47
C ILE A 250 -16.78 6.65 10.91
N ASN A 251 -15.87 7.15 11.75
CA ASN A 251 -15.98 8.52 12.26
C ASN A 251 -15.91 9.57 11.14
N LYS A 252 -15.08 9.34 10.11
CA LYS A 252 -14.98 10.24 8.94
C LYS A 252 -16.26 10.23 8.12
N VAL A 253 -16.79 9.06 7.78
CA VAL A 253 -18.05 8.92 7.00
C VAL A 253 -19.22 9.50 7.78
N PHE A 254 -19.32 9.19 9.07
CA PHE A 254 -20.38 9.72 9.92
C PHE A 254 -20.34 11.26 10.03
N LYS A 255 -19.15 11.86 10.09
CA LYS A 255 -18.99 13.33 10.02
C LYS A 255 -19.46 13.89 8.67
N LYS A 256 -19.30 13.17 7.55
CA LYS A 256 -19.84 13.58 6.25
C LYS A 256 -21.35 13.52 6.24
N ILE A 257 -21.95 12.44 6.75
CA ILE A 257 -23.42 12.29 6.88
C ILE A 257 -24.03 13.48 7.64
N LYS A 258 -23.42 13.90 8.75
CA LYS A 258 -23.86 15.06 9.53
C LYS A 258 -23.76 16.41 8.81
N LYS A 259 -22.89 16.51 7.80
CA LYS A 259 -22.70 17.74 7.00
C LYS A 259 -23.62 17.78 5.77
N ILE A 260 -24.14 16.63 5.34
CA ILE A 260 -25.12 16.56 4.28
C ILE A 260 -26.46 17.06 4.84
N ASP A 261 -27.27 17.62 3.96
CA ASP A 261 -28.65 18.00 4.22
C ASP A 261 -29.46 16.74 4.61
N LEU A 262 -29.48 16.45 5.92
CA LEU A 262 -30.21 15.32 6.50
C LEU A 262 -31.72 15.47 6.26
N ASP A 263 -32.21 16.70 6.07
CA ASP A 263 -33.60 16.94 5.72
C ASP A 263 -33.95 16.28 4.39
N LYS A 264 -33.07 16.41 3.38
CA LYS A 264 -33.27 15.75 2.07
C LYS A 264 -33.14 14.23 2.11
N LYS A 265 -32.29 13.69 2.99
CA LYS A 265 -32.16 12.23 3.17
C LYS A 265 -33.33 11.65 3.98
N ALA A 266 -33.95 12.44 4.84
CA ALA A 266 -35.15 12.06 5.59
C ALA A 266 -36.39 12.03 4.68
N ASP A 267 -36.44 12.94 3.69
CA ASP A 267 -37.53 13.00 2.71
C ASP A 267 -37.54 11.74 1.84
N GLY A 268 -38.59 10.92 2.01
CA GLY A 268 -38.79 9.67 1.26
C GLY A 268 -38.35 8.38 1.97
N GLN A 269 -37.75 8.45 3.16
CA GLN A 269 -37.36 7.25 3.91
C GLN A 269 -38.40 6.75 4.92
N PHE A 270 -39.43 7.55 5.21
CA PHE A 270 -40.45 7.19 6.20
C PHE A 270 -41.80 6.92 5.53
N ILE A 271 -42.34 5.72 5.77
CA ILE A 271 -43.76 5.46 5.59
C ILE A 271 -44.45 5.89 6.88
N CYS A 272 -44.87 7.16 6.94
CA CYS A 272 -45.61 7.70 8.08
C CYS A 272 -46.79 8.57 7.61
N SER A 273 -47.81 8.69 8.46
CA SER A 273 -48.95 9.58 8.22
C SER A 273 -48.48 11.02 8.07
N ASP A 274 -49.11 11.78 7.18
CA ASP A 274 -48.80 13.20 6.90
C ASP A 274 -48.76 14.04 8.17
N ILE A 275 -49.60 13.70 9.16
CA ILE A 275 -49.69 14.39 10.46
C ILE A 275 -48.38 14.31 11.25
N PHE A 276 -47.60 13.23 11.09
CA PHE A 276 -46.39 12.98 11.87
C PHE A 276 -45.09 13.21 11.10
N LYS A 277 -45.14 13.57 9.80
CA LYS A 277 -43.95 13.70 8.94
C LYS A 277 -42.88 14.63 9.53
N GLU A 278 -43.27 15.83 9.96
CA GLU A 278 -42.33 16.80 10.55
C GLU A 278 -41.71 16.31 11.87
N THR A 279 -42.50 15.63 12.70
CA THR A 279 -42.01 15.08 13.97
C THR A 279 -41.06 13.91 13.72
N ALA A 280 -41.42 13.00 12.81
CA ALA A 280 -40.57 11.87 12.41
C ALA A 280 -39.23 12.34 11.82
N LYS A 281 -39.28 13.36 10.95
CA LYS A 281 -38.08 14.00 10.36
C LYS A 281 -37.18 14.60 11.43
N LYS A 282 -37.74 15.40 12.34
CA LYS A 282 -36.99 15.98 13.46
C LYS A 282 -36.37 14.91 14.36
N THR A 283 -37.15 13.89 14.75
CA THR A 283 -36.66 12.78 15.58
C THR A 283 -35.52 12.03 14.90
N PHE A 284 -35.64 11.75 13.59
CA PHE A 284 -34.55 11.12 12.83
C PHE A 284 -33.26 11.95 12.88
N ILE A 285 -33.36 13.26 12.60
CA ILE A 285 -32.20 14.16 12.64
C ILE A 285 -31.59 14.20 14.04
N ASP A 286 -32.41 14.25 15.09
CA ASP A 286 -31.96 14.25 16.47
C ASP A 286 -31.26 12.93 16.84
N CYS A 287 -31.79 11.78 16.40
CA CYS A 287 -31.17 10.47 16.63
C CYS A 287 -29.82 10.32 15.92
N VAL A 288 -29.71 10.76 14.66
CA VAL A 288 -28.44 10.79 13.92
C VAL A 288 -27.46 11.75 14.60
N SER A 289 -27.92 12.94 14.99
CA SER A 289 -27.07 13.98 15.57
C SER A 289 -26.53 13.62 16.95
N SER A 290 -27.35 12.99 17.79
CA SER A 290 -27.00 12.58 19.16
C SER A 290 -26.15 11.31 19.26
N SER A 291 -25.96 10.58 18.16
CA SER A 291 -25.21 9.31 18.15
C SER A 291 -23.71 9.51 18.40
N LYS A 292 -23.26 9.18 19.62
CA LYS A 292 -21.85 9.25 20.06
C LYS A 292 -21.11 7.91 19.98
N ASN A 293 -21.81 6.81 20.27
CA ASN A 293 -21.26 5.44 20.27
C ASN A 293 -20.87 5.00 18.85
N LEU A 294 -19.70 4.37 18.71
CA LEU A 294 -19.20 3.84 17.45
C LEU A 294 -20.19 2.85 16.80
N ALA A 295 -20.90 2.05 17.60
CA ALA A 295 -21.95 1.13 17.14
C ALA A 295 -23.08 1.86 16.40
N HIS A 296 -23.61 2.92 17.01
CA HIS A 296 -24.67 3.71 16.37
C HIS A 296 -24.16 4.42 15.12
N LYS A 297 -22.92 4.93 15.15
CA LYS A 297 -22.30 5.54 13.98
C LYS A 297 -22.16 4.55 12.82
N PHE A 298 -21.76 3.32 13.11
CA PHE A 298 -21.65 2.26 12.11
C PHE A 298 -23.01 1.96 11.47
N ILE A 299 -24.06 1.79 12.28
CA ILE A 299 -25.43 1.57 11.78
C ILE A 299 -25.86 2.73 10.87
N TRP A 300 -25.67 3.99 11.31
CA TRP A 300 -26.03 5.15 10.49
C TRP A 300 -25.26 5.23 9.18
N CYS A 301 -23.96 4.88 9.18
CA CYS A 301 -23.18 4.81 7.95
C CYS A 301 -23.68 3.70 7.02
N SER A 302 -24.05 2.54 7.58
CA SER A 302 -24.60 1.41 6.83
C SER A 302 -25.94 1.74 6.20
N MET A 303 -26.81 2.45 6.91
CA MET A 303 -28.14 2.82 6.40
C MET A 303 -28.10 3.95 5.36
N LEU A 304 -27.17 4.91 5.50
CA LEU A 304 -27.25 6.18 4.78
C LEU A 304 -26.15 6.41 3.74
N GLU A 305 -25.08 5.62 3.74
CA GLU A 305 -23.94 5.84 2.84
C GLU A 305 -23.41 4.55 2.19
N TRP A 306 -23.30 3.44 2.94
CA TRP A 306 -22.72 2.21 2.40
C TRP A 306 -23.79 1.29 1.80
N THR A 307 -23.84 1.20 0.47
CA THR A 307 -24.88 0.42 -0.24
C THR A 307 -24.59 -1.08 -0.26
N ASN A 308 -23.34 -1.45 -0.03
CA ASN A 308 -22.88 -2.83 -0.09
C ASN A 308 -22.94 -3.55 1.27
N VAL A 309 -23.25 -2.85 2.36
CA VAL A 309 -23.33 -3.40 3.73
C VAL A 309 -24.71 -3.97 4.01
N ASN A 310 -24.77 -5.14 4.67
CA ASN A 310 -26.00 -5.82 5.06
C ASN A 310 -26.07 -6.09 6.58
N ASP A 311 -27.19 -6.67 7.04
CA ASP A 311 -27.42 -6.94 8.47
C ASP A 311 -26.40 -7.92 9.09
N ASN A 312 -25.85 -8.83 8.28
CA ASN A 312 -24.79 -9.73 8.74
C ASN A 312 -23.50 -8.94 9.03
N ASP A 313 -23.14 -7.98 8.16
CA ASP A 313 -21.98 -7.11 8.39
C ASP A 313 -22.15 -6.25 9.65
N VAL A 314 -23.38 -5.77 9.93
CA VAL A 314 -23.69 -5.05 11.18
C VAL A 314 -23.48 -5.97 12.38
N SER A 315 -23.94 -7.22 12.30
CA SER A 315 -23.77 -8.21 13.36
C SER A 315 -22.28 -8.55 13.59
N VAL A 316 -21.51 -8.72 12.52
CA VAL A 316 -20.06 -8.91 12.53
C VAL A 316 -19.36 -7.70 13.15
N PHE A 317 -19.75 -6.48 12.80
CA PHE A 317 -19.19 -5.28 13.41
C PHE A 317 -19.43 -5.25 14.93
N MET A 318 -20.64 -5.60 15.38
CA MET A 318 -20.97 -5.61 16.81
C MET A 318 -20.14 -6.64 17.58
N SER A 319 -19.92 -7.83 17.02
CA SER A 319 -19.08 -8.85 17.66
C SER A 319 -17.62 -8.42 17.75
N ILE A 320 -17.05 -7.87 16.67
CA ILE A 320 -15.68 -7.33 16.65
C ILE A 320 -15.54 -6.20 17.67
N LYS A 321 -16.49 -5.26 17.71
CA LYS A 321 -16.47 -4.14 18.65
C LYS A 321 -16.49 -4.62 20.10
N LYS A 322 -17.29 -5.65 20.42
CA LYS A 322 -17.32 -6.24 21.75
C LYS A 322 -15.94 -6.74 22.17
N ILE A 323 -15.25 -7.49 21.31
CA ILE A 323 -13.89 -7.98 21.58
C ILE A 323 -12.92 -6.81 21.82
N ARG A 324 -13.00 -5.74 21.02
CA ARG A 324 -12.17 -4.54 21.22
C ARG A 324 -12.45 -3.85 22.56
N ASP A 325 -13.72 -3.76 22.95
CA ASP A 325 -14.09 -3.16 24.24
C ASP A 325 -13.61 -4.04 25.40
N ASP A 326 -13.71 -5.36 25.28
CA ASP A 326 -13.14 -6.32 26.24
C ASP A 326 -11.62 -6.11 26.42
N ILE A 327 -10.87 -5.99 25.31
CA ILE A 327 -9.44 -5.65 25.35
C ILE A 327 -9.20 -4.30 26.05
N SER A 328 -10.01 -3.29 25.73
CA SER A 328 -9.88 -1.94 26.31
C SER A 328 -10.17 -1.90 27.82
N HIS A 329 -10.98 -2.84 28.32
CA HIS A 329 -11.33 -3.00 29.72
C HIS A 329 -10.42 -4.01 30.45
N CYS A 330 -9.34 -4.47 29.80
CA CYS A 330 -8.42 -5.49 30.35
C CYS A 330 -9.10 -6.82 30.67
N ASN A 331 -10.20 -7.17 29.97
CA ASN A 331 -10.79 -8.49 30.03
C ASN A 331 -9.90 -9.49 29.28
N SER A 332 -9.91 -10.76 29.72
CA SER A 332 -9.15 -11.82 29.06
C SER A 332 -9.78 -12.16 27.70
N VAL A 333 -8.99 -12.00 26.64
CA VAL A 333 -9.33 -12.39 25.26
C VAL A 333 -8.20 -13.28 24.75
N LEU A 334 -8.53 -14.44 24.20
CA LEU A 334 -7.52 -15.32 23.61
C LEU A 334 -7.11 -14.79 22.23
N ASP A 335 -5.83 -14.88 21.92
CA ASP A 335 -5.27 -14.41 20.63
C ASP A 335 -5.85 -15.16 19.42
N CYS A 336 -6.24 -16.43 19.61
CA CYS A 336 -6.94 -17.23 18.60
C CYS A 336 -8.35 -16.72 18.28
N ASP A 337 -8.99 -16.03 19.22
CA ASP A 337 -10.37 -15.56 19.09
C ASP A 337 -10.46 -14.19 18.39
N LEU A 338 -9.32 -13.56 18.06
CA LEU A 338 -9.29 -12.29 17.34
C LEU A 338 -9.82 -12.47 15.90
N PRO A 339 -10.95 -11.83 15.54
CA PRO A 339 -11.62 -11.99 14.24
C PRO A 339 -10.95 -11.10 13.17
N ILE A 340 -9.66 -11.35 12.92
CA ILE A 340 -8.84 -10.53 12.04
C ILE A 340 -9.35 -10.56 10.61
N GLN A 341 -9.75 -11.74 10.11
CA GLN A 341 -10.20 -11.88 8.72
C GLN A 341 -11.55 -11.20 8.51
N GLU A 342 -12.48 -11.38 9.44
CA GLU A 342 -13.78 -10.72 9.40
C GLU A 342 -13.63 -9.20 9.47
N LEU A 343 -12.69 -8.71 10.27
CA LEU A 343 -12.35 -7.29 10.36
C LEU A 343 -11.74 -6.74 9.05
N ILE A 344 -10.85 -7.50 8.39
CA ILE A 344 -10.29 -7.16 7.07
C ILE A 344 -11.39 -7.10 6.02
N ASN A 345 -12.22 -8.13 5.94
CA ASN A 345 -13.31 -8.21 4.97
C ASN A 345 -14.30 -7.06 5.16
N LEU A 346 -14.64 -6.73 6.41
CA LEU A 346 -15.52 -5.62 6.73
C LEU A 346 -14.94 -4.27 6.31
N ILE A 347 -13.67 -4.00 6.63
CA ILE A 347 -13.07 -2.69 6.29
C ILE A 347 -12.89 -2.53 4.77
N TYR A 348 -12.53 -3.60 4.05
CA TYR A 348 -12.44 -3.56 2.59
C TYR A 348 -13.79 -3.23 1.96
N LYS A 349 -14.85 -3.90 2.43
CA LYS A 349 -16.21 -3.69 1.96
C LYS A 349 -16.66 -2.24 2.11
N ILE A 350 -16.53 -1.64 3.31
CA ILE A 350 -17.02 -0.27 3.55
C ILE A 350 -16.17 0.81 2.84
N ILE A 351 -14.90 0.54 2.53
CA ILE A 351 -14.05 1.49 1.81
C ILE A 351 -14.42 1.54 0.31
N ARG A 352 -14.83 0.42 -0.30
CA ARG A 352 -15.08 0.30 -1.74
C ARG A 352 -16.28 1.11 -2.26
N LYS A 353 -17.19 1.49 -1.37
CA LYS A 353 -18.52 2.08 -1.66
C LYS A 353 -19.48 1.19 -2.44
#